data_AF-K9SHL6-F1
#
_entry.id   AF-K9SHL6-F1
#
_cell.length_a   1.000
_cell.length_b   1.000
_cell.length_c   1.000
_cell.angle_alpha   90.00
_cell.angle_beta   90.00
_cell.angle_gamma   90.00
#
_symmetry.space_group_name_H-M   'P 1'
#
loop_
_entity.id
_entity.type
_entity.pdbx_description
1 polymer ?
#
loop_
_entity_poly.entity_id
_entity_poly.type
_entity_poly.pdbx_seq_one_letter_code
_entity_poly.pdbx_strand_id
1 'polypeptide(L)'
;MSLSNPFRGINATTDAPLASLRSRQWVKLICGASYQDLPKIRNLALVYALAGVDCIDMAADPAVITAVREGVAVARLLYQKAFAPNASTDTEINAELDLDLDLEPLDISDLNINNQINNQAAPNPWLMVSLNAGEDPHFRKAEFNYLECLTHCDRPCVDVCPTQAIQFNQVEVHNDRAGLSERNNQIREQGKSGNSGNSGNSEDLSFTSSASHLSNLATKPQGEVLDNLCYGCGRCLAVCPLSIINTREHTYTPEILLNEPIDAIEIHIQPWRVEEFKRLWQRLLPVIPKLKLLAISFPDCDNLKDYLLALLEWMKPLPQQLVWQADGRPMSGDIGNGTTQAAIKLGQKVLGFELPIGFVQIAGGTNASTARKIDEAQVKVAGVAYGSYARKLIMDLLEQGGDRLEANPQLLKQAILKAKNLVGQTKHKAS
;
A
#
# COMPACT_ATOMS: atom_id res chain seq x y z
N MET A 1 16.88 -47.22 -13.01
CA MET A 1 16.46 -46.85 -11.64
C MET A 1 15.60 -45.60 -11.77
N SER A 2 14.29 -45.75 -11.59
CA SER A 2 13.30 -44.69 -11.74
C SER A 2 13.33 -43.80 -10.50
N LEU A 3 13.60 -42.50 -10.68
CA LEU A 3 13.47 -41.49 -9.63
C LEU A 3 11.98 -41.29 -9.35
N SER A 4 11.49 -41.92 -8.29
CA SER A 4 10.14 -41.72 -7.77
C SER A 4 9.97 -40.28 -7.30
N ASN A 5 9.01 -39.59 -7.89
CA ASN A 5 8.55 -38.24 -7.53
C ASN A 5 8.16 -38.19 -6.03
N PRO A 6 8.83 -37.41 -5.17
CA PRO A 6 8.62 -37.43 -3.71
C PRO A 6 7.33 -36.72 -3.25
N PHE A 7 6.50 -36.20 -4.16
CA PHE A 7 5.32 -35.36 -3.81
C PHE A 7 3.97 -36.10 -3.81
N ARG A 8 3.96 -37.43 -3.67
CA ARG A 8 2.73 -38.22 -3.63
C ARG A 8 2.12 -38.21 -2.21
N GLY A 9 1.37 -37.17 -1.87
CA GLY A 9 0.65 -37.15 -0.58
C GLY A 9 0.01 -35.82 -0.12
N ILE A 10 -0.35 -34.89 -0.99
CA ILE A 10 -1.07 -33.67 -0.56
C ILE A 10 -2.53 -33.78 -0.98
N ASN A 11 -3.41 -33.97 0.01
CA ASN A 11 -4.87 -33.86 -0.17
C ASN A 11 -5.18 -32.49 -0.78
N ALA A 12 -5.96 -32.47 -1.87
CA ALA A 12 -6.23 -31.30 -2.69
C ALA A 12 -7.12 -30.22 -2.02
N THR A 13 -7.19 -30.17 -0.69
CA THR A 13 -8.11 -29.31 0.06
C THR A 13 -7.44 -28.39 1.09
N THR A 14 -6.10 -28.44 1.29
CA THR A 14 -5.46 -27.70 2.40
C THR A 14 -4.54 -26.53 2.01
N ASP A 15 -4.28 -26.24 0.72
CA ASP A 15 -3.47 -25.06 0.36
C ASP A 15 -3.73 -24.52 -1.06
N ALA A 16 -4.88 -23.86 -1.25
CA ALA A 16 -5.28 -23.29 -2.54
C ALA A 16 -4.24 -22.31 -3.15
N PRO A 17 -3.60 -21.41 -2.38
CA PRO A 17 -2.52 -20.55 -2.90
C PRO A 17 -1.35 -21.32 -3.51
N LEU A 18 -0.87 -22.39 -2.86
CA LEU A 18 0.21 -23.22 -3.39
C LEU A 18 -0.19 -23.94 -4.69
N ALA A 19 -1.44 -24.38 -4.80
CA ALA A 19 -1.97 -24.98 -6.02
C ALA A 19 -2.01 -23.97 -7.17
N SER A 20 -2.43 -22.72 -6.91
CA SER A 20 -2.38 -21.62 -7.89
C SER A 20 -0.96 -21.33 -8.37
N LEU A 21 0.02 -21.33 -7.46
CA LEU A 21 1.43 -21.12 -7.78
C LEU A 21 1.97 -22.22 -8.73
N ARG A 22 1.65 -23.48 -8.45
CA ARG A 22 2.06 -24.64 -9.26
C ARG A 22 1.35 -24.71 -10.62
N SER A 23 0.11 -24.26 -10.69
CA SER A 23 -0.74 -24.28 -11.90
C SER A 23 -0.63 -23.02 -12.76
N ARG A 24 0.24 -22.07 -12.40
CA ARG A 24 0.43 -20.78 -13.09
C ARG A 24 -0.78 -19.85 -13.06
N GLN A 25 -1.59 -19.97 -12.00
CA GLN A 25 -2.79 -19.18 -11.76
C GLN A 25 -2.61 -18.28 -10.53
N TRP A 26 -1.37 -17.98 -10.14
CA TRP A 26 -1.10 -17.20 -8.95
C TRP A 26 -1.40 -15.71 -9.15
N VAL A 27 -2.12 -15.13 -8.20
CA VAL A 27 -2.45 -13.70 -8.16
C VAL A 27 -2.12 -13.12 -6.80
N LYS A 28 -1.24 -12.12 -6.79
CA LYS A 28 -0.87 -11.35 -5.59
C LYS A 28 -1.45 -9.94 -5.66
N LEU A 29 -2.13 -9.49 -4.61
CA LEU A 29 -2.44 -8.07 -4.41
C LEU A 29 -1.28 -7.40 -3.67
N ILE A 30 -0.80 -6.25 -4.15
CA ILE A 30 0.17 -5.41 -3.44
C ILE A 30 -0.57 -4.19 -2.89
N CYS A 31 -0.73 -4.11 -1.57
CA CYS A 31 -1.32 -2.95 -0.88
C CYS A 31 -0.32 -1.78 -0.81
N GLY A 32 0.97 -2.08 -0.71
CA GLY A 32 2.07 -1.11 -0.72
C GLY A 32 2.95 -1.26 0.52
N ALA A 33 4.26 -1.41 0.32
CA ALA A 33 5.24 -1.65 1.38
C ALA A 33 5.33 -0.53 2.42
N SER A 34 4.95 0.70 2.06
CA SER A 34 4.96 1.88 2.95
C SER A 34 3.56 2.48 3.17
N TYR A 35 2.49 1.78 2.77
CA TYR A 35 1.12 2.30 2.88
C TYR A 35 0.49 1.86 4.22
N GLN A 36 -0.02 2.81 5.00
CA GLN A 36 -0.56 2.56 6.36
C GLN A 36 -1.95 3.21 6.57
N ASP A 37 -2.72 3.35 5.49
CA ASP A 37 -4.14 3.74 5.56
C ASP A 37 -4.98 2.52 5.97
N LEU A 38 -5.11 2.30 7.27
CA LEU A 38 -5.69 1.07 7.82
C LEU A 38 -7.08 0.76 7.27
N PRO A 39 -8.05 1.70 7.22
CA PRO A 39 -9.38 1.39 6.71
C PRO A 39 -9.36 0.98 5.23
N LYS A 40 -8.59 1.68 4.38
CA LYS A 40 -8.49 1.31 2.96
C LYS A 40 -7.79 -0.02 2.75
N ILE A 41 -6.71 -0.31 3.49
CA ILE A 41 -6.00 -1.59 3.39
C ILE A 41 -6.89 -2.74 3.83
N ARG A 42 -7.63 -2.58 4.92
CA ARG A 42 -8.60 -3.54 5.42
C ARG A 42 -9.70 -3.83 4.39
N ASN A 43 -10.26 -2.80 3.76
CA ASN A 43 -11.28 -2.98 2.71
C ASN A 43 -10.69 -3.55 1.40
N LEU A 44 -9.43 -3.22 1.04
CA LEU A 44 -8.71 -3.87 -0.05
C LEU A 44 -8.58 -5.37 0.20
N ALA A 45 -8.16 -5.75 1.41
CA ALA A 45 -8.01 -7.16 1.81
C ALA A 45 -9.35 -7.91 1.73
N LEU A 46 -10.43 -7.32 2.26
CA LEU A 46 -11.79 -7.85 2.16
C LEU A 46 -12.20 -8.12 0.70
N VAL A 47 -12.14 -7.10 -0.14
CA VAL A 47 -12.62 -7.18 -1.54
C VAL A 47 -11.80 -8.18 -2.35
N TYR A 48 -10.48 -8.14 -2.25
CA TYR A 48 -9.62 -8.99 -3.05
C TYR A 48 -9.56 -10.43 -2.54
N ALA A 49 -9.73 -10.67 -1.24
CA ALA A 49 -9.94 -12.02 -0.71
C ALA A 49 -11.22 -12.64 -1.30
N LEU A 50 -12.34 -11.90 -1.32
CA LEU A 50 -13.58 -12.34 -1.97
C LEU A 50 -13.45 -12.48 -3.50
N ALA A 51 -12.51 -11.75 -4.11
CA ALA A 51 -12.18 -11.89 -5.52
C ALA A 51 -11.30 -13.12 -5.83
N GLY A 52 -10.73 -13.77 -4.82
CA GLY A 52 -9.93 -14.99 -4.96
C GLY A 52 -8.44 -14.75 -5.25
N VAL A 53 -7.85 -13.67 -4.73
CA VAL A 53 -6.38 -13.55 -4.72
C VAL A 53 -5.75 -14.66 -3.86
N ASP A 54 -4.54 -15.07 -4.21
CA ASP A 54 -3.79 -16.09 -3.46
C ASP A 54 -2.95 -15.50 -2.34
N CYS A 55 -2.59 -14.23 -2.48
CA CYS A 55 -1.70 -13.55 -1.56
C CYS A 55 -2.03 -12.07 -1.48
N ILE A 56 -1.98 -11.53 -0.27
CA ILE A 56 -2.08 -10.10 0.03
C ILE A 56 -0.74 -9.66 0.60
N ASP A 57 -0.05 -8.79 -0.12
CA ASP A 57 1.20 -8.18 0.26
C ASP A 57 0.97 -6.77 0.84
N MET A 58 1.58 -6.51 1.99
CA MET A 58 1.32 -5.33 2.82
C MET A 58 2.59 -4.80 3.51
N ALA A 59 2.50 -3.61 4.08
CA ALA A 59 3.55 -3.05 4.93
C ALA A 59 3.86 -3.98 6.13
N ALA A 60 5.14 -4.08 6.51
CA ALA A 60 5.60 -4.82 7.68
C ALA A 60 5.32 -4.07 9.00
N ASP A 61 4.05 -3.70 9.19
CA ASP A 61 3.54 -2.92 10.33
C ASP A 61 2.41 -3.72 11.03
N PRO A 62 2.51 -3.96 12.35
CA PRO A 62 1.51 -4.74 13.09
C PRO A 62 0.07 -4.24 12.97
N ALA A 63 -0.14 -2.92 12.89
CA ALA A 63 -1.48 -2.36 12.71
C ALA A 63 -2.01 -2.66 11.31
N VAL A 64 -1.15 -2.61 10.30
CA VAL A 64 -1.49 -2.99 8.92
C VAL A 64 -1.79 -4.49 8.81
N ILE A 65 -0.98 -5.34 9.44
CA ILE A 65 -1.19 -6.80 9.49
C ILE A 65 -2.54 -7.10 10.14
N THR A 66 -2.85 -6.46 11.27
CA THR A 66 -4.14 -6.60 11.96
C THR A 66 -5.30 -6.17 11.07
N ALA A 67 -5.19 -5.03 10.39
CA ALA A 67 -6.21 -4.52 9.48
C ALA A 67 -6.47 -5.49 8.30
N VAL A 68 -5.43 -6.08 7.72
CA VAL A 68 -5.56 -7.08 6.65
C VAL A 68 -6.22 -8.37 7.17
N ARG A 69 -5.80 -8.88 8.34
CA ARG A 69 -6.41 -10.06 8.97
C ARG A 69 -7.90 -9.85 9.19
N GLU A 70 -8.28 -8.67 9.67
CA GLU A 70 -9.68 -8.32 9.91
C GLU A 70 -10.48 -8.33 8.60
N GLY A 71 -9.97 -7.71 7.53
CA GLY A 71 -10.61 -7.72 6.22
C GLY A 71 -10.78 -9.14 5.64
N VAL A 72 -9.76 -10.00 5.78
CA VAL A 72 -9.83 -11.41 5.37
C VAL A 72 -10.82 -12.21 6.23
N ALA A 73 -10.90 -11.93 7.54
CA ALA A 73 -11.87 -12.57 8.42
C ALA A 73 -13.32 -12.23 7.99
N VAL A 74 -13.60 -10.96 7.72
CA VAL A 74 -14.91 -10.54 7.19
C VAL A 74 -15.21 -11.18 5.84
N ALA A 75 -14.22 -11.29 4.94
CA ALA A 75 -14.39 -11.99 3.67
C ALA A 75 -14.83 -13.46 3.87
N ARG A 76 -14.22 -14.16 4.83
CA ARG A 76 -14.60 -15.55 5.16
C ARG A 76 -16.00 -15.64 5.74
N LEU A 77 -16.37 -14.74 6.66
CA LEU A 77 -17.71 -14.70 7.25
C LEU A 77 -18.79 -14.47 6.19
N LEU A 78 -18.60 -13.50 5.30
CA LEU A 78 -19.52 -13.23 4.21
C LEU A 78 -19.62 -14.41 3.24
N TYR A 79 -18.50 -15.07 2.93
CA TYR A 79 -18.48 -16.27 2.09
C TYR A 79 -19.27 -17.43 2.73
N GLN A 80 -19.08 -17.67 4.03
CA GLN A 80 -19.80 -18.71 4.78
C GLN A 80 -21.30 -18.44 4.82
N LYS A 81 -21.71 -17.20 5.15
CA LYS A 81 -23.13 -16.79 5.15
C LYS A 81 -23.78 -16.99 3.78
N ALA A 82 -23.06 -16.77 2.69
CA ALA A 82 -23.58 -16.90 1.33
C ALA A 82 -23.62 -18.33 0.78
N PHE A 83 -22.61 -19.16 1.10
CA PHE A 83 -22.39 -20.44 0.40
C PHE A 83 -22.27 -21.67 1.30
N ALA A 84 -22.10 -21.51 2.62
CA ALA A 84 -21.96 -22.62 3.57
C ALA A 84 -22.70 -22.35 4.89
N PRO A 85 -24.02 -22.07 4.86
CA PRO A 85 -24.78 -21.64 6.06
C PRO A 85 -24.87 -22.70 7.17
N ASN A 86 -24.54 -23.97 6.87
CA ASN A 86 -24.57 -25.09 7.81
C ASN A 86 -23.17 -25.56 8.26
N ALA A 87 -22.08 -24.90 7.84
CA ALA A 87 -20.74 -25.23 8.31
C ALA A 87 -20.58 -24.80 9.78
N SER A 88 -19.97 -25.64 10.62
CA SER A 88 -19.66 -25.28 12.01
C SER A 88 -18.81 -24.01 12.01
N THR A 89 -19.18 -23.05 12.86
CA THR A 89 -18.35 -21.88 13.17
C THR A 89 -17.16 -22.29 14.04
N ASP A 90 -16.36 -23.25 13.59
CA ASP A 90 -15.08 -23.57 14.23
C ASP A 90 -14.12 -22.43 13.88
N THR A 91 -14.25 -21.32 14.59
CA THR A 91 -13.42 -20.15 14.35
C THR A 91 -12.90 -19.61 15.68
N GLU A 92 -11.75 -20.16 16.07
CA GLU A 92 -10.75 -19.48 16.92
C GLU A 92 -10.37 -18.08 16.38
N ILE A 93 -10.79 -17.72 15.16
CA ILE A 93 -10.66 -16.38 14.54
C ILE A 93 -11.40 -15.29 15.34
N ASN A 94 -12.45 -15.64 16.08
CA ASN A 94 -13.36 -14.65 16.68
C ASN A 94 -12.92 -14.10 18.04
N ALA A 95 -11.89 -14.66 18.68
CA ALA A 95 -11.52 -14.26 20.04
C ALA A 95 -10.55 -13.05 20.10
N GLU A 96 -9.79 -12.78 19.02
CA GLU A 96 -8.79 -11.70 18.96
C GLU A 96 -9.23 -10.48 18.13
N LEU A 97 -10.20 -10.62 17.24
CA LEU A 97 -10.64 -9.56 16.33
C LEU A 97 -12.05 -9.12 16.73
N ASP A 98 -12.21 -7.86 17.14
CA ASP A 98 -13.48 -7.24 17.50
C ASP A 98 -14.36 -7.04 16.25
N LEU A 99 -14.94 -8.13 15.78
CA LEU A 99 -15.80 -8.18 14.60
C LEU A 99 -17.25 -7.97 15.01
N ASP A 100 -17.86 -6.90 14.54
CA ASP A 100 -19.30 -6.66 14.72
C ASP A 100 -20.10 -7.69 13.89
N LEU A 101 -20.81 -8.59 14.57
CA LEU A 101 -21.36 -9.84 13.99
C LEU A 101 -22.69 -9.64 13.24
N ASP A 102 -23.29 -8.45 13.32
CA ASP A 102 -24.59 -8.10 12.73
C ASP A 102 -24.50 -7.75 11.23
N LEU A 103 -23.64 -8.46 10.49
CA LEU A 103 -23.55 -8.33 9.04
C LEU A 103 -24.73 -9.05 8.35
N GLU A 104 -25.56 -8.30 7.63
CA GLU A 104 -26.57 -8.86 6.73
C GLU A 104 -25.92 -9.77 5.68
N PRO A 105 -26.56 -10.90 5.29
CA PRO A 105 -26.06 -11.75 4.23
C PRO A 105 -25.90 -10.96 2.93
N LEU A 106 -24.69 -10.97 2.35
CA LEU A 106 -24.48 -10.36 1.04
C LEU A 106 -25.09 -11.28 -0.03
N ASP A 107 -26.05 -10.79 -0.81
CA ASP A 107 -26.52 -11.52 -1.99
C ASP A 107 -25.46 -11.49 -3.10
N ILE A 108 -24.57 -12.48 -3.02
CA ILE A 108 -23.50 -12.75 -3.97
C ILE A 108 -23.80 -13.96 -4.85
N SER A 109 -25.05 -14.40 -4.90
CA SER A 109 -25.49 -15.47 -5.80
C SER A 109 -25.22 -15.12 -7.27
N ASP A 110 -25.36 -13.85 -7.65
CA ASP A 110 -24.99 -13.33 -8.99
C ASP A 110 -23.47 -13.24 -9.25
N LEU A 111 -22.63 -13.28 -8.21
CA LEU A 111 -21.17 -13.32 -8.40
C LEU A 111 -20.68 -14.68 -8.88
N ASN A 112 -21.61 -15.62 -9.07
CA ASN A 112 -21.44 -16.94 -9.64
C ASN A 112 -21.40 -16.87 -11.17
N ILE A 113 -20.48 -16.06 -11.71
CA ILE A 113 -20.37 -15.78 -13.16
C ILE A 113 -20.15 -17.05 -14.02
N ASN A 114 -19.93 -18.24 -13.44
CA ASN A 114 -19.72 -19.47 -14.19
C ASN A 114 -20.32 -20.78 -13.61
N ASN A 115 -21.30 -20.77 -12.69
CA ASN A 115 -21.92 -22.02 -12.18
C ASN A 115 -20.92 -23.12 -11.71
N GLN A 116 -19.73 -22.71 -11.24
CA GLN A 116 -18.66 -23.62 -10.77
C GLN A 116 -18.36 -23.48 -9.26
N ILE A 117 -19.16 -22.73 -8.51
CA ILE A 117 -18.89 -22.41 -7.09
C ILE A 117 -19.20 -23.57 -6.13
N ASN A 118 -19.83 -24.67 -6.57
CA ASN A 118 -20.18 -25.80 -5.69
C ASN A 118 -18.98 -26.54 -5.07
N ASN A 119 -17.73 -26.10 -5.30
CA ASN A 119 -16.52 -26.71 -4.77
C ASN A 119 -15.39 -25.72 -4.40
N GLN A 120 -15.65 -24.42 -4.26
CA GLN A 120 -14.60 -23.48 -3.86
C GLN A 120 -14.46 -23.43 -2.32
N ALA A 121 -13.22 -23.53 -1.83
CA ALA A 121 -12.91 -23.31 -0.43
C ALA A 121 -13.06 -21.82 -0.09
N ALA A 122 -13.39 -21.52 1.18
CA ALA A 122 -13.49 -20.14 1.66
C ALA A 122 -12.20 -19.34 1.38
N PRO A 123 -12.28 -18.01 1.20
CA PRO A 123 -11.11 -17.16 0.96
C PRO A 123 -10.01 -17.39 1.98
N ASN A 124 -8.83 -17.79 1.53
CA ASN A 124 -7.68 -18.02 2.39
C ASN A 124 -6.38 -17.58 1.71
N PRO A 125 -6.26 -16.29 1.35
CA PRO A 125 -5.00 -15.77 0.81
C PRO A 125 -3.89 -15.86 1.85
N TRP A 126 -2.67 -16.13 1.40
CA TRP A 126 -1.48 -15.99 2.23
C TRP A 126 -1.22 -14.51 2.55
N LEU A 127 -0.81 -14.23 3.79
CA LEU A 127 -0.44 -12.89 4.23
C LEU A 127 1.06 -12.67 4.06
N MET A 128 1.43 -11.71 3.21
CA MET A 128 2.79 -11.35 2.88
C MET A 128 3.12 -9.96 3.40
N VAL A 129 4.31 -9.79 3.98
CA VAL A 129 4.85 -8.46 4.30
C VAL A 129 6.10 -8.17 3.47
N SER A 130 6.30 -6.91 3.10
CA SER A 130 7.47 -6.50 2.33
C SER A 130 8.55 -5.84 3.20
N LEU A 131 9.81 -6.22 2.97
CA LEU A 131 11.02 -5.64 3.57
C LEU A 131 12.01 -5.23 2.47
N ASN A 132 12.92 -4.31 2.77
CA ASN A 132 14.00 -3.91 1.87
C ASN A 132 15.38 -4.32 2.39
N ALA A 133 16.22 -4.83 1.49
CA ALA A 133 17.64 -5.09 1.73
C ALA A 133 18.49 -3.87 1.35
N GLY A 134 18.38 -2.79 2.14
CA GLY A 134 18.98 -1.48 1.86
C GLY A 134 18.03 -0.55 1.10
N GLU A 135 18.52 0.60 0.67
CA GLU A 135 17.68 1.65 0.05
C GLU A 135 16.88 1.12 -1.15
N ASP A 136 15.56 1.36 -1.14
CA ASP A 136 14.66 0.94 -2.20
C ASP A 136 13.55 1.98 -2.47
N PRO A 137 13.23 2.30 -3.73
CA PRO A 137 12.20 3.28 -4.07
C PRO A 137 10.76 2.94 -3.63
N HIS A 138 10.47 1.70 -3.25
CA HIS A 138 9.18 1.28 -2.68
C HIS A 138 9.09 1.56 -1.17
N PHE A 139 10.23 1.83 -0.54
CA PHE A 139 10.44 2.05 0.89
C PHE A 139 10.83 3.50 1.12
N ARG A 140 9.98 4.41 0.64
CA ARG A 140 10.21 5.84 0.77
C ARG A 140 8.92 6.59 1.03
N LYS A 141 9.04 7.77 1.63
CA LYS A 141 7.93 8.70 1.82
C LYS A 141 8.34 10.09 1.37
N ALA A 142 7.38 10.84 0.84
CA ALA A 142 7.60 12.23 0.45
C ALA A 142 7.75 13.10 1.70
N GLU A 143 8.59 14.13 1.60
CA GLU A 143 8.74 15.17 2.61
C GLU A 143 9.05 16.51 1.95
N PHE A 144 8.66 17.61 2.58
CA PHE A 144 9.01 18.97 2.13
C PHE A 144 8.90 19.96 3.28
N ASN A 145 9.61 21.09 3.16
CA ASN A 145 9.46 22.23 4.04
C ASN A 145 8.43 23.20 3.44
N TYR A 146 7.24 23.30 4.05
CA TYR A 146 6.17 24.17 3.51
C TYR A 146 6.55 25.66 3.51
N LEU A 147 7.50 26.09 4.34
CA LEU A 147 7.99 27.47 4.35
C LEU A 147 8.69 27.85 3.04
N GLU A 148 9.20 26.88 2.29
CA GLU A 148 9.83 27.05 0.99
C GLU A 148 8.83 27.09 -0.17
N CYS A 149 7.56 26.72 0.06
CA CYS A 149 6.53 26.78 -0.98
C CYS A 149 6.30 28.22 -1.48
N LEU A 150 5.96 28.36 -2.77
CA LEU A 150 5.46 29.64 -3.29
C LEU A 150 4.16 30.01 -2.58
N THR A 151 4.03 31.28 -2.16
CA THR A 151 2.82 31.79 -1.50
C THR A 151 1.56 31.62 -2.37
N HIS A 152 1.73 31.69 -3.71
CA HIS A 152 0.67 31.52 -4.70
C HIS A 152 0.90 30.26 -5.56
N CYS A 153 1.28 29.14 -4.94
CA CYS A 153 1.31 27.85 -5.63
C CYS A 153 -0.11 27.30 -5.77
N ASP A 154 -0.47 26.79 -6.96
CA ASP A 154 -1.72 26.04 -7.18
C ASP A 154 -1.70 24.64 -6.53
N ARG A 155 -0.55 24.23 -5.98
CA ARG A 155 -0.34 22.96 -5.26
C ARG A 155 -0.69 21.71 -6.08
N PRO A 156 -0.12 21.54 -7.29
CA PRO A 156 -0.37 20.35 -8.12
C PRO A 156 0.06 19.04 -7.43
N CYS A 157 0.95 19.12 -6.43
CA CYS A 157 1.34 17.99 -5.60
C CYS A 157 0.19 17.41 -4.76
N VAL A 158 -0.78 18.23 -4.35
CA VAL A 158 -1.99 17.79 -3.65
C VAL A 158 -2.87 17.00 -4.62
N ASP A 159 -3.17 17.58 -5.78
CA ASP A 159 -4.06 16.99 -6.79
C ASP A 159 -3.55 15.65 -7.34
N VAL A 160 -2.24 15.54 -7.54
CA VAL A 160 -1.64 14.31 -8.09
C VAL A 160 -1.51 13.20 -7.03
N CYS A 161 -1.70 13.51 -5.75
CA CYS A 161 -1.48 12.56 -4.66
C CYS A 161 -2.67 11.59 -4.54
N PRO A 162 -2.50 10.30 -4.90
CA PRO A 162 -3.61 9.36 -5.00
C PRO A 162 -4.22 8.95 -3.66
N THR A 163 -3.56 9.28 -2.55
CA THR A 163 -4.01 8.98 -1.18
C THR A 163 -4.27 10.25 -0.37
N GLN A 164 -4.24 11.42 -1.03
CA GLN A 164 -4.43 12.72 -0.39
C GLN A 164 -3.48 12.94 0.81
N ALA A 165 -2.29 12.36 0.74
CA ALA A 165 -1.30 12.44 1.81
C ALA A 165 -0.68 13.83 1.94
N ILE A 166 -0.76 14.69 0.93
CA ILE A 166 -0.26 16.06 1.00
C ILE A 166 -1.43 16.97 1.34
N GLN A 167 -1.37 17.64 2.48
CA GLN A 167 -2.44 18.51 2.99
C GLN A 167 -1.89 19.90 3.33
N PHE A 168 -2.77 20.90 3.25
CA PHE A 168 -2.46 22.28 3.65
C PHE A 168 -3.62 22.84 4.46
N ASN A 169 -3.34 23.32 5.66
CA ASN A 169 -4.36 23.92 6.52
C ASN A 169 -4.73 25.31 6.00
N GLN A 170 -6.02 25.59 5.88
CA GLN A 170 -6.49 26.95 5.63
C GLN A 170 -6.25 27.78 6.89
N VAL A 171 -5.58 28.93 6.76
CA VAL A 171 -5.49 29.88 7.85
C VAL A 171 -6.85 30.58 7.95
N GLU A 172 -7.64 30.26 8.96
CA GLU A 172 -8.82 31.07 9.31
C GLU A 172 -8.33 32.43 9.84
N VAL A 173 -8.44 33.46 9.01
CA VAL A 173 -8.24 34.84 9.46
C VAL A 173 -9.49 35.26 10.20
N HIS A 174 -9.52 35.03 11.52
CA HIS A 174 -10.52 35.67 12.38
C HIS A 174 -10.28 37.18 12.35
N ASN A 175 -11.07 37.89 11.55
CA ASN A 175 -11.18 39.34 11.60
C ASN A 175 -11.93 39.73 12.89
N ASP A 176 -11.23 39.76 14.02
CA ASP A 176 -11.72 40.37 15.26
C ASP A 176 -11.74 41.90 15.11
N ARG A 177 -12.67 42.40 14.29
CA ARG A 177 -13.06 43.81 14.27
C ARG A 177 -13.95 44.20 15.45
N ALA A 178 -14.38 43.24 16.27
CA ALA A 178 -15.30 43.48 17.39
C ALA A 178 -14.60 43.87 18.71
N GLY A 179 -13.30 43.58 18.89
CA GLY A 179 -12.61 43.81 20.18
C GLY A 179 -11.97 45.19 20.37
N LEU A 180 -11.91 46.03 19.32
CA LEU A 180 -11.20 47.31 19.34
C LEU A 180 -12.10 48.54 19.55
N SER A 181 -13.43 48.40 19.55
CA SER A 181 -14.34 49.51 19.86
C SER A 181 -14.70 49.61 21.35
N GLU A 182 -14.55 48.54 22.14
CA GLU A 182 -14.93 48.57 23.57
C GLU A 182 -13.82 49.12 24.47
N ARG A 183 -12.54 48.95 24.12
CA ARG A 183 -11.42 49.54 24.89
C ARG A 183 -11.28 51.06 24.73
N ASN A 184 -11.73 51.63 23.61
CA ASN A 184 -11.62 53.07 23.36
C ASN A 184 -12.73 53.90 24.04
N ASN A 185 -13.81 53.25 24.51
CA ASN A 185 -14.85 53.93 25.28
C ASN A 185 -14.58 53.94 26.79
N GLN A 186 -13.76 53.03 27.33
CA GLN A 186 -13.40 53.03 28.77
C GLN A 186 -12.31 54.04 29.14
N ILE A 187 -11.54 54.57 28.18
CA ILE A 187 -10.51 55.60 28.46
C ILE A 187 -11.11 57.02 28.43
N ARG A 188 -12.32 57.20 27.88
CA ARG A 188 -12.96 58.53 27.76
C ARG A 188 -13.76 59.00 28.98
N GLU A 189 -13.94 58.18 30.01
CA GLU A 189 -14.75 58.52 31.19
C GLU A 189 -13.96 58.76 32.49
N GLN A 190 -12.63 58.59 32.51
CA GLN A 190 -11.81 58.84 33.72
C GLN A 190 -10.91 60.10 33.65
N GLY A 191 -11.30 61.09 32.86
CA GLY A 191 -10.54 62.35 32.67
C GLY A 191 -11.28 63.62 33.12
N LYS A 192 -11.91 63.63 34.30
CA LYS A 192 -12.41 64.87 34.92
C LYS A 192 -12.16 64.87 36.43
N SER A 193 -10.94 65.21 36.84
CA SER A 193 -10.66 66.01 38.04
C SER A 193 -9.16 66.29 38.14
N GLY A 194 -8.77 67.53 38.42
CA GLY A 194 -7.42 67.85 38.90
C GLY A 194 -6.66 68.87 38.06
N ASN A 195 -6.59 70.10 38.58
CA ASN A 195 -6.04 71.31 38.00
C ASN A 195 -4.54 71.50 38.34
N SER A 196 -3.90 72.37 37.54
CA SER A 196 -2.78 73.28 37.87
C SER A 196 -1.32 72.87 37.60
N GLY A 197 -0.71 73.64 36.68
CA GLY A 197 0.63 74.25 36.82
C GLY A 197 1.85 73.41 36.41
N ASN A 198 2.47 73.71 35.26
CA ASN A 198 3.64 74.60 35.17
C ASN A 198 4.27 74.55 33.76
N SER A 199 4.87 75.66 33.36
CA SER A 199 5.50 75.97 32.08
C SER A 199 6.84 75.26 31.83
N GLY A 200 7.15 74.91 30.57
CA GLY A 200 8.50 74.57 30.15
C GLY A 200 8.64 73.94 28.75
N ASN A 201 8.89 74.80 27.75
CA ASN A 201 9.59 74.62 26.47
C ASN A 201 9.79 73.22 25.83
N SER A 202 9.19 73.07 24.64
CA SER A 202 9.76 72.61 23.36
C SER A 202 10.90 71.58 23.36
N GLU A 203 10.63 70.40 22.80
CA GLU A 203 11.38 69.86 21.66
C GLU A 203 10.51 68.83 20.91
N ASP A 204 10.25 69.12 19.63
CA ASP A 204 9.58 68.24 18.68
C ASP A 204 10.43 67.00 18.41
N LEU A 205 9.97 65.84 18.86
CA LEU A 205 10.40 64.55 18.35
C LEU A 205 9.17 63.86 17.74
N SER A 206 8.99 64.11 16.44
CA SER A 206 8.08 63.37 15.58
C SER A 206 8.55 61.92 15.44
N PHE A 207 8.24 61.09 16.43
CA PHE A 207 8.33 59.65 16.30
C PHE A 207 7.15 59.17 15.46
N THR A 208 7.29 59.24 14.13
CA THR A 208 6.35 58.59 13.21
C THR A 208 6.36 57.10 13.54
N SER A 209 5.30 56.61 14.17
CA SER A 209 5.12 55.20 14.46
C SER A 209 5.09 54.43 13.14
N SER A 210 6.20 53.79 12.79
CA SER A 210 6.32 52.75 11.78
C SER A 210 5.63 51.45 12.23
N ALA A 211 4.42 51.57 12.77
CA ALA A 211 3.54 50.47 13.14
C ALA A 211 2.64 50.02 11.98
N SER A 212 2.95 50.44 10.75
CA SER A 212 2.24 50.04 9.53
C SER A 212 3.03 49.07 8.64
N HIS A 213 4.16 48.55 9.11
CA HIS A 213 5.00 47.61 8.34
C HIS A 213 5.09 46.19 8.94
N LEU A 214 4.31 45.87 9.97
CA LEU A 214 4.33 44.54 10.61
C LEU A 214 3.04 43.71 10.40
N SER A 215 2.09 44.17 9.59
CA SER A 215 0.79 43.48 9.42
C SER A 215 0.62 42.71 8.10
N ASN A 216 1.70 42.39 7.37
CA ASN A 216 1.63 41.65 6.11
C ASN A 216 2.63 40.48 6.02
N LEU A 217 2.96 39.82 7.12
CA LEU A 217 3.35 38.41 7.02
C LEU A 217 2.06 37.62 6.78
N ALA A 218 1.71 37.47 5.50
CA ALA A 218 0.78 36.42 5.09
C ALA A 218 1.35 35.11 5.63
N THR A 219 0.76 34.61 6.72
CA THR A 219 1.12 33.32 7.30
C THR A 219 0.91 32.28 6.20
N LYS A 220 2.01 31.77 5.63
CA LYS A 220 1.92 30.72 4.62
C LYS A 220 1.14 29.56 5.23
N PRO A 221 0.15 29.02 4.51
CA PRO A 221 -0.63 27.89 5.01
C PRO A 221 0.33 26.74 5.28
N GLN A 222 0.23 26.18 6.50
CA GLN A 222 1.05 25.05 6.89
C GLN A 222 0.73 23.86 5.99
N GLY A 223 1.76 23.34 5.32
CA GLY A 223 1.68 22.15 4.48
C GLY A 223 2.42 20.99 5.14
N GLU A 224 1.87 19.79 5.00
CA GLU A 224 2.51 18.58 5.51
C GLU A 224 2.25 17.37 4.62
N VAL A 225 3.05 16.32 4.84
CA VAL A 225 2.81 14.98 4.30
C VAL A 225 2.35 14.08 5.44
N LEU A 226 1.10 13.62 5.39
CA LEU A 226 0.56 12.63 6.30
C LEU A 226 1.27 11.29 6.09
N ASP A 227 2.08 10.94 7.08
CA ASP A 227 3.03 9.84 6.95
C ASP A 227 2.35 8.50 6.67
N ASN A 228 1.28 8.21 7.41
CA ASN A 228 0.49 6.98 7.28
C ASN A 228 -0.18 6.82 5.90
N LEU A 229 -0.50 7.93 5.22
CA LEU A 229 -1.15 7.89 3.91
C LEU A 229 -0.14 7.88 2.75
N CYS A 230 1.09 8.34 2.98
CA CYS A 230 2.11 8.44 1.95
C CYS A 230 2.83 7.11 1.73
N TYR A 231 2.55 6.45 0.60
CA TYR A 231 3.22 5.20 0.22
C TYR A 231 4.41 5.38 -0.73
N GLY A 232 4.90 6.61 -0.92
CA GLY A 232 6.11 6.84 -1.72
C GLY A 232 5.94 6.78 -3.23
N CYS A 233 4.72 7.00 -3.76
CA CYS A 233 4.42 6.85 -5.19
C CYS A 233 5.24 7.75 -6.14
N GLY A 234 5.86 8.81 -5.61
CA GLY A 234 6.73 9.72 -6.34
C GLY A 234 6.03 10.70 -7.30
N ARG A 235 4.70 10.63 -7.46
CA ARG A 235 3.96 11.53 -8.39
C ARG A 235 4.14 13.01 -8.04
N CYS A 236 4.20 13.33 -6.76
CA CYS A 236 4.39 14.69 -6.26
C CYS A 236 5.76 15.30 -6.64
N LEU A 237 6.78 14.47 -6.81
CA LEU A 237 8.15 14.91 -7.09
C LEU A 237 8.24 15.64 -8.43
N ALA A 238 7.63 15.09 -9.46
CA ALA A 238 7.71 15.60 -10.83
C ALA A 238 6.82 16.83 -11.09
N VAL A 239 5.78 17.05 -10.27
CA VAL A 239 4.82 18.14 -10.47
C VAL A 239 5.11 19.37 -9.62
N CYS A 240 6.01 19.28 -8.64
CA CYS A 240 6.36 20.40 -7.77
C CYS A 240 7.11 21.48 -8.57
N PRO A 241 6.59 22.72 -8.74
CA PRO A 241 7.23 23.73 -9.57
C PRO A 241 8.62 24.18 -9.08
N LEU A 242 8.84 24.09 -7.77
CA LEU A 242 10.14 24.42 -7.15
C LEU A 242 11.03 23.20 -6.92
N SER A 243 10.57 21.99 -7.23
CA SER A 243 11.30 20.74 -6.96
C SER A 243 11.78 20.58 -5.50
N ILE A 244 11.01 21.09 -4.51
CA ILE A 244 11.36 21.04 -3.08
C ILE A 244 10.84 19.79 -2.36
N ILE A 245 10.03 18.96 -3.03
CA ILE A 245 9.57 17.70 -2.46
C ILE A 245 10.66 16.66 -2.67
N ASN A 246 11.17 16.13 -1.57
CA ASN A 246 12.19 15.09 -1.53
C ASN A 246 11.58 13.78 -1.03
N THR A 247 12.40 12.72 -0.98
CA THR A 247 11.99 11.44 -0.40
C THR A 247 12.94 11.02 0.71
N ARG A 248 12.38 10.61 1.85
CA ARG A 248 13.10 9.94 2.93
C ARG A 248 12.89 8.43 2.85
N GLU A 249 13.89 7.67 3.28
CA GLU A 249 13.77 6.21 3.40
C GLU A 249 12.76 5.83 4.51
N HIS A 250 12.05 4.73 4.31
CA HIS A 250 11.13 4.13 5.26
C HIS A 250 11.53 2.68 5.49
N THR A 251 12.05 2.35 6.67
CA THR A 251 12.59 1.01 6.95
C THR A 251 11.82 0.33 8.08
N TYR A 252 11.76 -0.99 8.02
CA TYR A 252 11.22 -1.83 9.09
C TYR A 252 12.34 -2.65 9.74
N THR A 253 12.22 -2.86 11.05
CA THR A 253 13.06 -3.81 11.78
C THR A 253 12.45 -5.20 11.67
N PRO A 254 13.09 -6.19 11.02
CA PRO A 254 12.53 -7.53 10.81
C PRO A 254 12.07 -8.24 12.09
N GLU A 255 12.64 -7.87 13.25
CA GLU A 255 12.27 -8.41 14.56
C GLU A 255 10.81 -8.12 14.93
N ILE A 256 10.20 -7.10 14.34
CA ILE A 256 8.78 -6.81 14.50
C ILE A 256 7.89 -7.98 14.03
N LEU A 257 8.41 -8.84 13.16
CA LEU A 257 7.67 -9.96 12.55
C LEU A 257 7.74 -11.26 13.35
N LEU A 258 8.50 -11.33 14.46
CA LEU A 258 8.80 -12.59 15.15
C LEU A 258 7.54 -13.36 15.60
N ASN A 259 6.50 -12.63 15.97
CA ASN A 259 5.24 -13.15 16.49
C ASN A 259 4.04 -12.77 15.62
N GLU A 260 4.27 -12.16 14.46
CA GLU A 260 3.19 -11.78 13.56
C GLU A 260 2.67 -13.00 12.80
N PRO A 261 1.35 -13.15 12.64
CA PRO A 261 0.72 -14.29 11.97
C PRO A 261 0.76 -14.12 10.44
N ILE A 262 1.98 -14.05 9.90
CA ILE A 262 2.24 -13.92 8.47
C ILE A 262 2.59 -15.28 7.85
N ASP A 263 2.24 -15.47 6.58
CA ASP A 263 2.55 -16.67 5.82
C ASP A 263 3.80 -16.51 4.96
N ALA A 264 4.12 -15.27 4.57
CA ALA A 264 5.16 -15.00 3.59
C ALA A 264 5.89 -13.67 3.84
N ILE A 265 7.11 -13.58 3.30
CA ILE A 265 7.88 -12.33 3.25
C ILE A 265 8.31 -12.06 1.81
N GLU A 266 8.19 -10.81 1.39
CA GLU A 266 8.86 -10.27 0.22
C GLU A 266 10.09 -9.46 0.63
N ILE A 267 11.22 -9.73 0.00
CA ILE A 267 12.45 -8.97 0.16
C ILE A 267 12.71 -8.23 -1.15
N HIS A 268 12.67 -6.91 -1.10
CA HIS A 268 13.15 -6.04 -2.15
C HIS A 268 14.67 -5.95 -2.12
N ILE A 269 15.28 -6.15 -3.28
CA ILE A 269 16.71 -6.01 -3.48
C ILE A 269 17.00 -5.02 -4.60
N GLN A 270 18.13 -4.33 -4.49
CA GLN A 270 18.70 -3.55 -5.57
C GLN A 270 19.98 -4.23 -6.08
N PRO A 271 20.30 -4.12 -7.38
CA PRO A 271 21.50 -4.73 -7.95
C PRO A 271 22.75 -4.43 -7.11
N TRP A 272 23.64 -5.42 -7.00
CA TRP A 272 24.93 -5.31 -6.32
C TRP A 272 24.89 -5.24 -4.78
N ARG A 273 23.72 -5.37 -4.14
CA ARG A 273 23.57 -5.32 -2.67
C ARG A 273 23.53 -6.69 -1.97
N VAL A 274 24.50 -7.57 -2.28
CA VAL A 274 24.56 -8.92 -1.68
C VAL A 274 24.80 -8.85 -0.16
N GLU A 275 25.60 -7.90 0.31
CA GLU A 275 25.97 -7.81 1.73
C GLU A 275 24.79 -7.31 2.59
N GLU A 276 24.00 -6.36 2.09
CA GLU A 276 22.76 -5.93 2.73
C GLU A 276 21.73 -7.06 2.78
N PHE A 277 21.59 -7.82 1.69
CA PHE A 277 20.75 -9.01 1.67
C PHE A 277 21.20 -10.04 2.73
N LYS A 278 22.50 -10.31 2.82
CA LYS A 278 23.05 -11.24 3.82
C LYS A 278 22.76 -10.81 5.25
N ARG A 279 22.92 -9.53 5.57
CA ARG A 279 22.61 -8.97 6.89
C ARG A 279 21.12 -9.12 7.22
N LEU A 280 20.24 -8.81 6.26
CA LEU A 280 18.80 -8.99 6.42
C LEU A 280 18.45 -10.47 6.61
N TRP A 281 19.03 -11.36 5.80
CA TRP A 281 18.81 -12.80 5.87
C TRP A 281 19.14 -13.36 7.26
N GLN A 282 20.28 -12.97 7.83
CA GLN A 282 20.68 -13.38 9.18
C GLN A 282 19.66 -12.99 10.25
N ARG A 283 19.07 -11.78 10.14
CA ARG A 283 18.04 -11.31 11.06
C ARG A 283 16.71 -12.03 10.87
N LEU A 284 16.42 -12.50 9.66
CA LEU A 284 15.20 -13.25 9.33
C LEU A 284 15.27 -14.74 9.68
N LEU A 285 16.43 -15.28 10.08
CA LEU A 285 16.59 -16.69 10.43
C LEU A 285 15.53 -17.24 11.41
N PRO A 286 15.10 -16.51 12.46
CA PRO A 286 14.07 -17.00 13.37
C PRO A 286 12.67 -17.10 12.74
N VAL A 287 12.43 -16.37 11.65
CA VAL A 287 11.12 -16.26 10.98
C VAL A 287 11.04 -17.21 9.78
N ILE A 288 12.11 -17.34 9.00
CA ILE A 288 12.16 -18.11 7.74
C ILE A 288 11.53 -19.52 7.85
N PRO A 289 11.84 -20.35 8.87
CA PRO A 289 11.26 -21.70 8.97
C PRO A 289 9.73 -21.74 9.12
N LYS A 290 9.12 -20.64 9.58
CA LYS A 290 7.67 -20.52 9.78
C LYS A 290 6.94 -20.13 8.48
N LEU A 291 7.66 -19.56 7.50
CA LEU A 291 7.07 -19.04 6.28
C LEU A 291 6.72 -20.16 5.30
N LYS A 292 5.56 -20.03 4.65
CA LYS A 292 5.13 -20.85 3.52
C LYS A 292 5.83 -20.43 2.22
N LEU A 293 6.13 -19.13 2.08
CA LEU A 293 6.69 -18.55 0.87
C LEU A 293 7.65 -17.41 1.18
N LEU A 294 8.74 -17.34 0.42
CA LEU A 294 9.58 -16.15 0.31
C LEU A 294 9.51 -15.60 -1.12
N ALA A 295 9.40 -14.30 -1.28
CA ALA A 295 9.55 -13.62 -2.57
C ALA A 295 10.81 -12.75 -2.56
N ILE A 296 11.58 -12.78 -3.64
CA ILE A 296 12.69 -11.85 -3.89
C ILE A 296 12.29 -10.96 -5.06
N SER A 297 12.16 -9.67 -4.80
CA SER A 297 11.71 -8.65 -5.75
C SER A 297 12.88 -7.82 -6.22
N PHE A 298 13.04 -7.71 -7.54
CA PHE A 298 14.23 -7.08 -8.14
C PHE A 298 13.92 -6.42 -9.49
N PRO A 299 14.60 -5.29 -9.79
CA PRO A 299 14.59 -4.70 -11.12
C PRO A 299 15.54 -5.46 -12.08
N ASP A 300 15.48 -5.11 -13.37
CA ASP A 300 16.47 -5.60 -14.33
C ASP A 300 17.85 -4.95 -14.10
N CYS A 301 18.92 -5.71 -14.36
CA CYS A 301 20.29 -5.21 -14.33
C CYS A 301 21.25 -6.05 -15.20
N ASP A 302 22.47 -5.54 -15.34
CA ASP A 302 23.58 -6.30 -15.92
C ASP A 302 23.95 -7.48 -15.00
N ASN A 303 24.37 -8.60 -15.60
CA ASN A 303 24.74 -9.84 -14.90
C ASN A 303 23.70 -10.35 -13.89
N LEU A 304 22.42 -10.06 -14.13
CA LEU A 304 21.31 -10.43 -13.22
C LEU A 304 21.31 -11.92 -12.84
N LYS A 305 21.63 -12.83 -13.78
CA LYS A 305 21.68 -14.28 -13.48
C LYS A 305 22.66 -14.60 -12.36
N ASP A 306 23.90 -14.10 -12.48
CA ASP A 306 24.95 -14.37 -11.50
C ASP A 306 24.62 -13.72 -10.16
N TYR A 307 24.01 -12.53 -10.18
CA TYR A 307 23.53 -11.87 -8.97
C TYR A 307 22.46 -12.70 -8.25
N LEU A 308 21.43 -13.20 -8.95
CA LEU A 308 20.38 -14.02 -8.33
C LEU A 308 20.91 -15.36 -7.80
N LEU A 309 21.86 -15.99 -8.51
CA LEU A 309 22.54 -17.19 -8.03
C LEU A 309 23.36 -16.90 -6.76
N ALA A 310 24.08 -15.78 -6.70
CA ALA A 310 24.83 -15.38 -5.52
C ALA A 310 23.92 -15.17 -4.30
N LEU A 311 22.74 -14.57 -4.48
CA LEU A 311 21.77 -14.44 -3.38
C LEU A 311 21.29 -15.80 -2.88
N LEU A 312 20.99 -16.72 -3.81
CA LEU A 312 20.53 -18.06 -3.49
C LEU A 312 21.55 -18.85 -2.66
N GLU A 313 22.85 -18.68 -2.91
CA GLU A 313 23.91 -19.33 -2.12
C GLU A 313 23.89 -18.96 -0.62
N TRP A 314 23.39 -17.76 -0.31
CA TRP A 314 23.23 -17.27 1.06
C TRP A 314 21.91 -17.66 1.71
N MET A 315 20.93 -18.15 0.94
CA MET A 315 19.61 -18.55 1.45
C MET A 315 19.67 -19.88 2.20
N LYS A 316 20.25 -19.87 3.41
CA LYS A 316 20.38 -21.05 4.28
C LYS A 316 19.68 -20.77 5.61
N PRO A 317 18.67 -21.56 6.02
CA PRO A 317 18.03 -22.66 5.26
C PRO A 317 17.26 -22.14 4.04
N LEU A 318 17.07 -22.98 3.02
CA LEU A 318 16.27 -22.60 1.85
C LEU A 318 14.79 -22.41 2.25
N PRO A 319 14.09 -21.42 1.66
CA PRO A 319 12.66 -21.24 1.91
C PRO A 319 11.84 -22.40 1.34
N GLN A 320 10.69 -22.70 1.96
CA GLN A 320 9.82 -23.80 1.52
C GLN A 320 9.34 -23.64 0.07
N GLN A 321 8.94 -22.41 -0.27
CA GLN A 321 8.62 -21.97 -1.62
C GLN A 321 9.34 -20.65 -1.87
N LEU A 322 9.80 -20.45 -3.10
CA LEU A 322 10.47 -19.22 -3.53
C LEU A 322 9.77 -18.63 -4.74
N VAL A 323 9.55 -17.32 -4.73
CA VAL A 323 9.12 -16.55 -5.89
C VAL A 323 10.20 -15.54 -6.25
N TRP A 324 10.67 -15.61 -7.49
CA TRP A 324 11.44 -14.55 -8.12
C TRP A 324 10.46 -13.56 -8.74
N GLN A 325 10.23 -12.44 -8.05
CA GLN A 325 9.40 -11.36 -8.56
C GLN A 325 10.23 -10.46 -9.46
N ALA A 326 10.02 -10.62 -10.76
CA ALA A 326 10.50 -9.72 -11.78
C ALA A 326 9.70 -8.40 -11.69
N ASP A 327 10.23 -7.45 -10.92
CA ASP A 327 9.64 -6.12 -10.79
C ASP A 327 10.11 -5.26 -11.97
N GLY A 328 9.18 -4.93 -12.87
CA GLY A 328 9.47 -4.20 -14.10
C GLY A 328 9.90 -2.74 -13.86
N ARG A 329 9.20 -1.79 -14.48
CA ARG A 329 9.51 -0.37 -14.23
C ARG A 329 8.91 0.04 -12.87
N PRO A 330 9.73 0.46 -11.89
CA PRO A 330 9.23 0.92 -10.60
C PRO A 330 8.41 2.20 -10.77
N MET A 331 7.48 2.41 -9.83
CA MET A 331 6.51 3.50 -9.71
C MET A 331 6.86 4.83 -10.42
N SER A 332 6.69 4.93 -11.74
CA SER A 332 7.03 6.13 -12.52
C SER A 332 5.84 7.05 -12.81
N GLY A 333 4.70 6.88 -12.13
CA GLY A 333 3.48 7.66 -12.37
C GLY A 333 2.78 7.35 -13.73
N ASP A 334 3.53 6.89 -14.73
CA ASP A 334 3.07 6.50 -16.07
C ASP A 334 2.30 5.17 -16.05
N ILE A 335 0.99 5.26 -16.23
CA ILE A 335 0.09 4.11 -16.48
C ILE A 335 0.07 3.80 -18.00
N GLY A 336 1.23 3.88 -18.65
CA GLY A 336 1.35 3.70 -20.10
C GLY A 336 1.46 2.24 -20.52
N ASN A 337 1.08 1.93 -21.77
CA ASN A 337 1.13 0.58 -22.34
C ASN A 337 2.51 -0.12 -22.29
N GLY A 338 3.60 0.66 -22.19
CA GLY A 338 4.98 0.16 -22.18
C GLY A 338 5.45 -0.46 -20.87
N THR A 339 4.81 -0.16 -19.73
CA THR A 339 5.28 -0.65 -18.41
C THR A 339 5.01 -2.14 -18.23
N THR A 340 3.84 -2.64 -18.67
CA THR A 340 3.53 -4.08 -18.68
C THR A 340 4.51 -4.89 -19.53
N GLN A 341 4.96 -4.33 -20.65
CA GLN A 341 5.90 -5.03 -21.54
C GLN A 341 7.29 -5.19 -20.89
N ALA A 342 7.73 -4.21 -20.10
CA ALA A 342 8.98 -4.32 -19.35
C ALA A 342 8.94 -5.48 -18.36
N ALA A 343 7.85 -5.60 -17.58
CA ALA A 343 7.67 -6.70 -16.63
C ALA A 343 7.65 -8.08 -17.33
N ILE A 344 6.95 -8.19 -18.45
CA ILE A 344 6.89 -9.44 -19.23
C ILE A 344 8.27 -9.82 -19.77
N LYS A 345 9.02 -8.86 -20.34
CA LYS A 345 10.37 -9.08 -20.84
C LYS A 345 11.34 -9.51 -19.73
N LEU A 346 11.27 -8.88 -18.57
CA LEU A 346 12.09 -9.27 -17.42
C LEU A 346 11.71 -10.68 -16.94
N GLY A 347 10.42 -10.99 -16.85
CA GLY A 347 9.95 -12.35 -16.54
C GLY A 347 10.46 -13.40 -17.53
N GLN A 348 10.43 -13.11 -18.84
CA GLN A 348 11.02 -13.98 -19.88
C GLN A 348 12.53 -14.17 -19.69
N LYS A 349 13.27 -13.06 -19.44
CA LYS A 349 14.72 -13.09 -19.18
C LYS A 349 15.05 -14.00 -17.99
N VAL A 350 14.34 -13.84 -16.87
CA VAL A 350 14.55 -14.64 -15.65
C VAL A 350 14.19 -16.11 -15.87
N LEU A 351 13.09 -16.41 -16.57
CA LEU A 351 12.76 -17.79 -16.94
C LEU A 351 13.87 -18.45 -17.77
N GLY A 352 14.48 -17.70 -18.70
CA GLY A 352 15.60 -18.16 -19.52
C GLY A 352 16.91 -18.39 -18.76
N PHE A 353 17.01 -17.94 -17.50
CA PHE A 353 18.17 -18.24 -16.66
C PHE A 353 18.19 -19.68 -16.14
N GLU A 354 17.01 -20.32 -16.08
CA GLU A 354 16.83 -21.67 -15.54
C GLU A 354 17.41 -21.77 -14.11
N LEU A 355 17.01 -20.82 -13.24
CA LEU A 355 17.41 -20.84 -11.84
C LEU A 355 16.99 -22.17 -11.19
N PRO A 356 17.82 -22.73 -10.28
CA PRO A 356 17.64 -24.10 -9.81
C PRO A 356 16.37 -24.31 -8.97
N ILE A 357 15.84 -23.24 -8.36
CA ILE A 357 14.59 -23.25 -7.61
C ILE A 357 13.80 -21.97 -7.83
N GLY A 358 12.51 -22.04 -7.51
CA GLY A 358 11.62 -20.89 -7.42
C GLY A 358 10.73 -20.70 -8.65
N PHE A 359 9.62 -20.01 -8.42
CA PHE A 359 8.64 -19.64 -9.43
C PHE A 359 8.89 -18.21 -9.90
N VAL A 360 8.68 -17.91 -11.18
CA VAL A 360 8.79 -16.53 -11.67
C VAL A 360 7.42 -15.86 -11.64
N GLN A 361 7.30 -14.75 -10.94
CA GLN A 361 6.13 -13.86 -10.93
C GLN A 361 6.51 -12.54 -11.58
N ILE A 362 5.59 -11.90 -12.31
CA ILE A 362 5.81 -10.53 -12.79
C ILE A 362 5.08 -9.51 -11.92
N ALA A 363 5.74 -8.37 -11.71
CA ALA A 363 5.22 -7.20 -11.02
C ALA A 363 5.70 -5.92 -11.73
N GLY A 364 5.28 -4.75 -11.25
CA GLY A 364 5.66 -3.46 -11.83
C GLY A 364 4.96 -3.14 -13.16
N GLY A 365 3.98 -2.23 -13.13
CA GLY A 365 3.24 -1.84 -14.35
C GLY A 365 2.21 -2.86 -14.85
N THR A 366 1.79 -3.79 -14.00
CA THR A 366 0.72 -4.76 -14.27
C THR A 366 -0.66 -4.10 -14.21
N ASN A 367 -1.57 -4.51 -15.10
CA ASN A 367 -2.91 -3.95 -15.28
C ASN A 367 -3.85 -4.96 -15.99
N ALA A 368 -5.07 -4.55 -16.35
CA ALA A 368 -6.06 -5.42 -17.01
C ALA A 368 -5.64 -5.96 -18.40
N SER A 369 -4.55 -5.48 -18.99
CA SER A 369 -4.01 -6.06 -20.23
C SER A 369 -2.95 -7.13 -19.99
N THR A 370 -2.46 -7.29 -18.76
CA THR A 370 -1.28 -8.09 -18.43
C THR A 370 -1.48 -9.58 -18.72
N ALA A 371 -2.59 -10.17 -18.29
CA ALA A 371 -2.85 -11.60 -18.51
C ALA A 371 -2.88 -11.94 -20.02
N ARG A 372 -3.65 -11.18 -20.80
CA ARG A 372 -3.69 -11.31 -22.27
C ARG A 372 -2.30 -11.19 -22.89
N LYS A 373 -1.51 -10.19 -22.49
CA LYS A 373 -0.16 -9.98 -23.03
C LYS A 373 0.81 -11.11 -22.66
N ILE A 374 0.68 -11.71 -21.47
CA ILE A 374 1.44 -12.90 -21.08
C ILE A 374 1.11 -14.06 -22.03
N ASP A 375 -0.18 -14.27 -22.32
CA ASP A 375 -0.64 -15.38 -23.16
C ASP A 375 -0.22 -15.19 -24.62
N GLU A 376 -0.36 -13.98 -25.16
CA GLU A 376 0.12 -13.60 -26.49
C GLU A 376 1.64 -13.80 -26.64
N ALA A 377 2.40 -13.50 -25.59
CA ALA A 377 3.84 -13.69 -25.55
C ALA A 377 4.25 -15.12 -25.10
N GLN A 378 3.28 -16.00 -24.84
CA GLN A 378 3.45 -17.39 -24.40
C GLN A 378 4.42 -17.56 -23.20
N VAL A 379 4.39 -16.62 -22.26
CA VAL A 379 5.32 -16.60 -21.12
C VAL A 379 4.80 -17.47 -19.99
N LYS A 380 5.61 -18.44 -19.56
CA LYS A 380 5.25 -19.43 -18.53
C LYS A 380 5.55 -18.97 -17.11
N VAL A 381 5.24 -17.72 -16.78
CA VAL A 381 5.30 -17.22 -15.40
C VAL A 381 4.26 -17.93 -14.54
N ALA A 382 4.53 -18.05 -13.24
CA ALA A 382 3.62 -18.65 -12.28
C ALA A 382 2.43 -17.74 -11.93
N GLY A 383 2.59 -16.43 -12.07
CA GLY A 383 1.54 -15.50 -11.69
C GLY A 383 1.85 -14.03 -11.92
N VAL A 384 0.90 -13.21 -11.50
CA VAL A 384 0.94 -11.74 -11.65
C VAL A 384 0.68 -11.10 -10.29
N ALA A 385 1.50 -10.11 -9.93
CA ALA A 385 1.22 -9.23 -8.81
C ALA A 385 0.60 -7.91 -9.32
N TYR A 386 -0.49 -7.46 -8.70
CA TYR A 386 -1.16 -6.21 -9.02
C TYR A 386 -1.07 -5.22 -7.87
N GLY A 387 -0.46 -4.07 -8.11
CA GLY A 387 -0.33 -2.98 -7.12
C GLY A 387 -1.24 -1.79 -7.42
N SER A 388 -0.65 -0.65 -7.80
CA SER A 388 -1.37 0.62 -8.00
C SER A 388 -2.60 0.53 -8.90
N TYR A 389 -2.58 -0.33 -9.94
CA TYR A 389 -3.74 -0.53 -10.81
C TYR A 389 -4.92 -1.16 -10.05
N ALA A 390 -4.67 -2.24 -9.29
CA ALA A 390 -5.69 -2.91 -8.49
C ALA A 390 -6.27 -2.00 -7.41
N ARG A 391 -5.44 -1.19 -6.75
CA ARG A 391 -5.92 -0.21 -5.77
C ARG A 391 -6.80 0.86 -6.41
N LYS A 392 -6.33 1.46 -7.52
CA LYS A 392 -7.08 2.49 -8.25
C LYS A 392 -8.41 1.95 -8.80
N LEU A 393 -8.47 0.67 -9.20
CA LEU A 393 -9.66 0.06 -9.78
C LEU A 393 -10.92 0.18 -8.91
N ILE A 394 -10.76 0.14 -7.58
CA ILE A 394 -11.87 0.20 -6.62
C ILE A 394 -11.80 1.40 -5.68
N MET A 395 -10.84 2.33 -5.86
CA MET A 395 -10.60 3.43 -4.92
C MET A 395 -11.86 4.28 -4.69
N ASP A 396 -12.54 4.70 -5.75
CA ASP A 396 -13.77 5.52 -5.65
C ASP A 396 -14.86 4.83 -4.81
N LEU A 397 -14.91 3.50 -4.82
CA LEU A 397 -15.87 2.71 -4.05
C LEU A 397 -15.46 2.62 -2.58
N LEU A 398 -14.15 2.57 -2.29
CA LEU A 398 -13.63 2.61 -0.92
C LEU A 398 -13.89 3.99 -0.29
N GLU A 399 -13.69 5.06 -1.04
CA GLU A 399 -13.93 6.44 -0.58
C GLU A 399 -15.41 6.67 -0.26
N GLN A 400 -16.33 6.15 -1.08
CA GLN A 400 -17.77 6.20 -0.82
C GLN A 400 -18.21 5.29 0.33
N GLY A 401 -17.54 4.15 0.50
CA GLY A 401 -17.91 3.13 1.49
C GLY A 401 -17.44 3.41 2.92
N GLY A 402 -16.55 4.37 3.11
CA GLY A 402 -15.96 4.70 4.41
C GLY A 402 -15.07 3.57 4.96
N ASP A 403 -14.98 3.50 6.29
CA ASP A 403 -14.02 2.61 6.96
C ASP A 403 -14.37 1.12 6.85
N ARG A 404 -15.66 0.80 6.72
CA ARG A 404 -16.20 -0.58 6.69
C ARG A 404 -17.06 -0.77 5.44
N LEU A 405 -16.48 -1.24 4.34
CA LEU A 405 -17.17 -1.33 3.05
C LEU A 405 -18.39 -2.26 3.06
N GLU A 406 -18.36 -3.31 3.88
CA GLU A 406 -19.45 -4.28 4.07
C GLU A 406 -20.71 -3.68 4.71
N ALA A 407 -20.62 -2.52 5.38
CA ALA A 407 -21.79 -1.76 5.80
C ALA A 407 -22.58 -1.19 4.61
N ASN A 408 -21.99 -1.21 3.40
CA ASN A 408 -22.60 -0.77 2.16
C ASN A 408 -22.63 -1.92 1.13
N PRO A 409 -23.59 -2.87 1.22
CA PRO A 409 -23.59 -4.09 0.41
C PRO A 409 -23.55 -3.85 -1.11
N GLN A 410 -24.19 -2.78 -1.59
CA GLN A 410 -24.16 -2.41 -3.01
C GLN A 410 -22.76 -2.00 -3.48
N LEU A 411 -22.06 -1.15 -2.71
CA LEU A 411 -20.70 -0.73 -3.02
C LEU A 411 -19.73 -1.91 -2.93
N LEU A 412 -19.89 -2.76 -1.90
CA LEU A 412 -19.10 -3.97 -1.76
C LEU A 412 -19.28 -4.91 -2.96
N LYS A 413 -20.52 -5.19 -3.40
CA LYS A 413 -20.81 -6.03 -4.57
C LYS A 413 -20.15 -5.47 -5.84
N GLN A 414 -20.20 -4.15 -6.05
CA GLN A 414 -19.53 -3.50 -7.18
C GLN A 414 -18.01 -3.63 -7.11
N ALA A 415 -17.42 -3.44 -5.92
CA ALA A 415 -15.98 -3.55 -5.72
C ALA A 415 -15.48 -4.97 -5.98
N ILE A 416 -16.20 -5.98 -5.46
CA ILE A 416 -15.89 -7.40 -5.70
C ILE A 416 -16.00 -7.74 -7.17
N LEU A 417 -17.03 -7.26 -7.88
CA LEU A 417 -17.18 -7.54 -9.32
C LEU A 417 -16.01 -7.02 -10.14
N LYS A 418 -15.58 -5.77 -9.88
CA LYS A 418 -14.40 -5.18 -10.53
C LYS A 418 -13.13 -5.99 -10.22
N ALA A 419 -12.91 -6.32 -8.95
CA ALA A 419 -11.76 -7.11 -8.53
C ALA A 419 -11.77 -8.54 -9.12
N LYS A 420 -12.91 -9.22 -9.13
CA LYS A 420 -13.09 -10.56 -9.74
C LYS A 420 -12.77 -10.54 -11.23
N ASN A 421 -13.18 -9.50 -11.97
CA ASN A 421 -12.82 -9.38 -13.38
C ASN A 421 -11.30 -9.34 -13.56
N LEU A 422 -10.58 -8.55 -12.75
CA LEU A 422 -9.12 -8.47 -12.82
C LEU A 422 -8.45 -9.80 -12.43
N VAL A 423 -8.83 -10.38 -11.29
CA VAL A 423 -8.25 -11.62 -10.76
C VAL A 423 -8.54 -12.81 -11.69
N GLY A 424 -9.77 -12.89 -12.19
CA GLY A 424 -10.26 -13.93 -13.10
C GLY A 424 -9.43 -14.06 -14.38
N GLN A 425 -8.87 -12.97 -14.89
CA GLN A 425 -8.01 -12.99 -16.09
C GLN A 425 -6.78 -13.89 -15.94
N THR A 426 -6.25 -14.03 -14.72
CA THR A 426 -5.11 -14.95 -14.44
C THR A 426 -5.59 -16.30 -13.94
N LYS A 427 -6.71 -16.36 -13.20
CA LYS A 427 -7.29 -17.59 -12.65
C LYS A 427 -7.92 -18.51 -13.68
N HIS A 428 -8.52 -17.98 -14.73
CA HIS A 428 -9.24 -18.76 -15.73
C HIS A 428 -8.37 -19.25 -16.89
N LYS A 429 -7.06 -19.40 -16.65
CA LYS A 429 -6.16 -20.12 -17.56
C LYS A 429 -6.52 -21.60 -17.53
N ALA A 430 -7.50 -22.00 -18.34
CA ALA A 430 -7.78 -23.39 -18.65
C ALA A 430 -6.63 -23.92 -19.52
N SER A 431 -5.88 -24.87 -18.95
CA SER A 431 -5.14 -25.97 -19.59
C SER A 431 -4.37 -25.69 -20.89
#